data_AF-S6BGQ6-F1
#
_entry.id   AF-S6BGQ6-F1
#
_cell.length_a   1.000
_cell.length_b   1.000
_cell.length_c   1.000
_cell.angle_alpha   90.00
_cell.angle_beta   90.00
_cell.angle_gamma   90.00
#
_symmetry.space_group_name_H-M   'P 1'
#
loop_
_entity.id
_entity.type
_entity.pdbx_description
1 polymer ?
#
loop_
_entity_poly.entity_id
_entity_poly.type
_entity_poly.pdbx_seq_one_letter_code
_entity_poly.pdbx_strand_id
1 'polypeptide(L)'
;MCYNDPPFESIGNKGMGCIDCAHPTCANSADALTLTRCPGDCDGMLILDIINGAPNWKFFCSSCSYKLQFSDITKKVAIITGKECDSCESQLTEVILKDGRKIEGCVFCNESLKQLLVDPPKHTKRHHRPRRRGRRPLRSR
;
A
#
# COMPACT_ATOMS: atom_id res chain seq x y z
N MET A 1 6.97 -21.12 -4.06
CA MET A 1 6.10 -21.71 -5.10
C MET A 1 4.65 -21.53 -4.68
N CYS A 2 3.88 -20.69 -5.39
CA CYS A 2 2.42 -20.68 -5.27
C CYS A 2 1.88 -21.56 -6.41
N TYR A 3 1.58 -22.81 -6.10
CA TYR A 3 1.01 -23.75 -7.06
C TYR A 3 -0.51 -23.65 -7.04
N ASN A 4 -1.09 -23.59 -8.24
CA ASN A 4 -2.50 -23.78 -8.56
C ASN A 4 -3.05 -25.07 -7.93
N ASP A 5 -4.11 -24.98 -7.13
CA ASP A 5 -5.17 -26.00 -6.97
C ASP A 5 -6.24 -25.46 -5.99
N PRO A 6 -7.55 -25.30 -6.32
CA PRO A 6 -8.34 -25.66 -7.51
C PRO A 6 -8.87 -24.40 -8.28
N PRO A 7 -9.57 -24.52 -9.43
CA PRO A 7 -9.87 -23.37 -10.29
C PRO A 7 -11.05 -22.57 -9.74
N PHE A 8 -10.86 -21.29 -9.43
CA PHE A 8 -11.98 -20.38 -9.31
C PHE A 8 -12.61 -20.21 -10.70
N GLU A 9 -13.91 -20.50 -10.83
CA GLU A 9 -14.67 -20.47 -12.10
C GLU A 9 -14.71 -19.08 -12.78
N SER A 10 -14.10 -18.06 -12.17
CA SER A 10 -13.91 -16.71 -12.70
C SER A 10 -12.50 -16.42 -13.23
N ILE A 11 -11.59 -17.40 -13.29
CA ILE A 11 -10.23 -17.26 -13.83
C ILE A 11 -10.30 -17.20 -15.36
N GLY A 12 -10.54 -16.00 -15.89
CA GLY A 12 -10.41 -15.71 -17.31
C GLY A 12 -8.93 -15.69 -17.73
N ASN A 13 -8.44 -16.78 -18.33
CA ASN A 13 -7.42 -16.90 -19.40
C ASN A 13 -6.14 -16.01 -19.40
N LYS A 14 -5.81 -15.27 -18.36
CA LYS A 14 -4.55 -14.53 -18.21
C LYS A 14 -4.05 -14.80 -16.78
N GLY A 15 -2.87 -15.37 -16.64
CA GLY A 15 -2.31 -15.78 -15.35
C GLY A 15 -2.50 -14.71 -14.28
N MET A 16 -3.09 -15.08 -13.15
CA MET A 16 -3.29 -14.15 -12.04
C MET A 16 -1.93 -13.78 -11.45
N GLY A 17 -1.65 -12.47 -11.38
CA GLY A 17 -0.54 -11.99 -10.57
C GLY A 17 -0.82 -12.30 -9.09
N CYS A 18 0.21 -12.51 -8.28
CA CYS A 18 0.03 -12.70 -6.83
C CYS A 18 -0.75 -11.54 -6.18
N ILE A 19 -0.67 -10.35 -6.79
CA ILE A 19 -1.37 -9.13 -6.38
C ILE A 19 -2.89 -9.24 -6.59
N ASP A 20 -3.37 -10.01 -7.57
CA ASP A 20 -4.80 -10.22 -7.85
C ASP A 20 -5.43 -11.30 -6.96
N CYS A 21 -4.65 -11.86 -6.03
CA CYS A 21 -5.15 -12.86 -5.09
C CYS A 21 -6.09 -12.21 -4.05
N ALA A 22 -7.39 -12.44 -4.18
CA ALA A 22 -8.42 -11.99 -3.24
C ALA A 22 -8.54 -12.88 -1.98
N HIS A 23 -7.60 -13.79 -1.74
CA HIS A 23 -7.66 -14.69 -0.60
C HIS A 23 -7.20 -13.96 0.68
N PRO A 24 -8.05 -13.85 1.72
CA PRO A 24 -7.77 -13.02 2.90
C PRO A 24 -6.60 -13.53 3.76
N THR A 25 -6.18 -14.79 3.59
CA THR A 25 -5.00 -15.35 4.30
C THR A 25 -3.73 -15.36 3.45
N CYS A 26 -3.77 -14.88 2.20
CA CYS A 26 -2.59 -14.86 1.36
C CYS A 26 -1.66 -13.72 1.76
N ALA A 27 -0.43 -14.06 2.13
CA ALA A 27 0.62 -13.09 2.48
C ALA A 27 0.98 -12.12 1.35
N ASN A 28 0.65 -12.48 0.09
CA ASN A 28 0.87 -11.66 -1.10
C ASN A 28 -0.42 -11.02 -1.64
N SER A 29 -1.55 -11.12 -0.91
CA SER A 29 -2.82 -10.51 -1.34
C SER A 29 -2.70 -9.00 -1.53
N ALA A 30 -3.55 -8.44 -2.38
CA ALA A 30 -3.64 -6.98 -2.56
C ALA A 30 -3.78 -6.25 -1.22
N ASP A 31 -4.57 -6.79 -0.28
CA ASP A 31 -4.82 -6.16 1.02
C ASP A 31 -3.59 -6.16 1.93
N ALA A 32 -2.74 -7.19 1.86
CA ALA A 32 -1.50 -7.27 2.63
C ALA A 32 -0.39 -6.37 2.04
N LEU A 33 -0.49 -6.01 0.76
CA LEU A 33 0.51 -5.20 0.05
C LEU A 33 0.07 -3.76 -0.18
N THR A 34 -1.18 -3.41 0.12
CA THR A 34 -1.72 -2.07 -0.05
C THR A 34 -1.54 -1.25 1.22
N LEU A 35 -0.83 -0.13 1.09
CA LEU A 35 -0.58 0.78 2.21
C LEU A 35 -1.77 1.70 2.47
N THR A 36 -2.19 2.42 1.42
CA THR A 36 -3.24 3.44 1.46
C THR A 36 -3.58 3.91 0.05
N ARG A 37 -4.60 4.76 -0.10
CA ARG A 37 -4.89 5.41 -1.37
C ARG A 37 -3.75 6.34 -1.77
N CYS A 38 -3.48 6.42 -3.08
CA CYS A 38 -2.44 7.29 -3.59
C CYS A 38 -2.67 8.74 -3.12
N PRO A 39 -1.65 9.41 -2.56
CA PRO A 39 -1.76 10.83 -2.20
C PRO A 39 -1.70 11.78 -3.43
N GLY A 40 -1.40 11.25 -4.62
CA GLY A 40 -1.52 11.99 -5.87
C GLY A 40 -2.98 12.19 -6.29
N ASP A 41 -3.22 13.01 -7.31
CA ASP A 41 -4.54 13.23 -7.92
C ASP A 41 -5.01 12.02 -8.76
N CYS A 42 -5.00 10.82 -8.20
CA CYS A 42 -5.49 9.61 -8.85
C CYS A 42 -6.22 8.69 -7.87
N ASP A 43 -7.09 7.83 -8.41
CA ASP A 43 -7.85 6.84 -7.64
C ASP A 43 -7.06 5.54 -7.38
N GLY A 44 -5.75 5.56 -7.63
CA GLY A 44 -4.88 4.40 -7.46
C GLY A 44 -4.58 4.07 -6.00
N MET A 45 -4.07 2.87 -5.78
CA MET A 45 -3.61 2.40 -4.47
C MET A 45 -2.09 2.32 -4.45
N LEU A 46 -1.51 2.64 -3.30
CA LEU A 46 -0.07 2.56 -3.09
C LEU A 46 0.29 1.16 -2.62
N ILE A 47 0.98 0.41 -3.47
CA ILE A 47 1.28 -1.01 -3.31
C ILE A 47 2.78 -1.22 -3.08
N LEU A 48 3.13 -2.12 -2.16
CA LEU A 48 4.50 -2.53 -1.90
C LEU A 48 5.01 -3.47 -3.02
N ASP A 49 6.13 -3.12 -3.64
CA ASP A 49 6.81 -4.02 -4.58
C ASP A 49 7.60 -5.08 -3.80
N ILE A 50 6.98 -6.23 -3.53
CA ILE A 50 7.64 -7.39 -2.92
C ILE A 50 8.44 -8.22 -3.92
N ILE A 51 8.17 -8.09 -5.22
CA ILE A 51 8.79 -8.90 -6.27
C ILE A 51 10.20 -8.40 -6.56
N ASN A 52 10.35 -7.07 -6.69
CA ASN A 52 11.65 -6.42 -6.90
C ASN A 52 12.16 -5.72 -5.62
N GLY A 53 11.56 -6.04 -4.47
CA GLY A 53 11.72 -5.29 -3.23
C GLY A 53 13.11 -5.39 -2.62
N ALA A 54 13.79 -6.53 -2.72
CA ALA A 54 15.15 -6.66 -2.21
C ALA A 54 16.16 -6.41 -3.34
N PRO A 55 17.18 -5.54 -3.17
CA PRO A 55 17.43 -4.65 -2.02
C PRO A 55 16.70 -3.30 -2.07
N ASN A 56 16.06 -2.97 -3.19
CA ASN A 56 15.48 -1.65 -3.48
C ASN A 56 13.98 -1.62 -3.17
N TRP A 57 13.65 -1.59 -1.89
CA TRP A 57 12.26 -1.60 -1.46
C TRP A 57 11.57 -0.32 -1.93
N LYS A 58 10.43 -0.46 -2.59
CA LYS A 58 9.66 0.67 -3.08
C LYS A 58 8.16 0.43 -3.00
N PHE A 59 7.43 1.50 -2.75
CA PHE A 59 6.00 1.58 -2.98
C PHE A 59 5.73 2.24 -4.32
N PHE A 60 4.76 1.76 -5.07
CA PHE A 60 4.32 2.34 -6.32
C PHE A 60 2.80 2.46 -6.37
N CYS A 61 2.30 3.48 -7.05
CA CYS A 61 0.88 3.61 -7.30
C CYS A 61 0.47 2.78 -8.52
N SER A 62 -0.65 2.08 -8.43
CA SER A 62 -1.21 1.30 -9.55
C SER A 62 -1.73 2.17 -10.71
N SER A 63 -1.99 3.46 -10.49
CA SER A 63 -2.64 4.33 -11.49
C SER A 63 -1.80 5.53 -11.94
N CYS A 64 -0.71 5.88 -11.25
CA CYS A 64 0.14 7.01 -11.63
C CYS A 64 1.61 6.72 -11.33
N SER A 65 2.51 7.59 -11.80
CA SER A 65 3.96 7.44 -11.60
C SER A 65 4.46 7.78 -10.19
N TYR A 66 3.56 7.92 -9.21
CA TYR A 66 3.93 8.15 -7.82
C TYR A 66 4.59 6.90 -7.23
N LYS A 67 5.79 7.08 -6.68
CA LYS A 67 6.56 6.02 -6.03
C LYS A 67 7.29 6.56 -4.81
N LEU A 68 7.47 5.72 -3.80
CA LEU A 68 8.31 5.98 -2.63
C LEU A 68 9.40 4.92 -2.60
N GLN A 69 10.66 5.33 -2.60
CA GLN A 69 11.79 4.40 -2.58
C GLN A 69 12.51 4.49 -1.24
N PHE A 70 12.78 3.34 -0.64
CA PHE A 70 13.61 3.25 0.55
C PHE A 70 15.09 3.23 0.18
N SER A 71 15.92 3.74 1.08
CA SER A 71 17.37 3.68 0.99
C SER A 71 17.89 2.24 1.14
N ASP A 72 19.09 2.00 0.61
CA ASP A 72 19.76 0.69 0.57
C ASP A 72 20.08 0.10 1.96
N ILE A 73 19.90 0.87 3.03
CA ILE A 73 20.03 0.41 4.43
C ILE A 73 18.87 -0.48 4.86
N THR A 74 17.79 -0.52 4.08
CA THR A 74 16.61 -1.34 4.36
C THR A 74 16.82 -2.78 3.90
N LYS A 75 16.65 -3.74 4.82
CA LYS A 75 16.77 -5.17 4.53
C LYS A 75 15.43 -5.77 4.13
N LYS A 76 14.36 -5.43 4.85
CA LYS A 76 13.00 -5.94 4.60
C LYS A 76 11.95 -4.88 4.90
N VAL A 77 10.90 -4.84 4.08
CA VAL A 77 9.70 -4.03 4.33
C VAL A 77 8.48 -4.94 4.32
N ALA A 78 7.57 -4.73 5.26
CA ALA A 78 6.27 -5.37 5.34
C ALA A 78 5.21 -4.36 5.77
N ILE A 79 3.95 -4.60 5.42
CA ILE A 79 2.81 -3.82 5.90
C ILE A 79 2.13 -4.59 7.03
N ILE A 80 1.78 -3.88 8.09
CA ILE A 80 1.07 -4.43 9.25
C ILE A 80 -0.43 -4.24 9.02
N THR A 81 -1.07 -5.27 8.50
CA THR A 81 -2.53 -5.29 8.33
C THR A 81 -3.21 -5.21 9.70
N GLY A 82 -4.23 -4.35 9.84
CA GLY A 82 -4.99 -4.16 11.07
C GLY A 82 -4.45 -3.10 12.04
N LYS A 83 -3.33 -2.45 11.73
CA LYS A 83 -2.91 -1.22 12.42
C LYS A 83 -2.85 -0.05 11.45
N GLU A 84 -3.60 1.00 11.76
CA GLU A 84 -3.71 2.21 10.96
C GLU A 84 -3.18 3.42 11.75
N CYS A 85 -2.74 4.46 11.04
CA CYS A 85 -2.27 5.69 11.66
C CYS A 85 -3.43 6.65 11.94
N ASP A 86 -3.56 7.15 13.18
CA ASP A 86 -4.63 8.10 13.56
C ASP A 86 -4.61 9.41 12.77
N SER A 87 -3.44 9.88 12.34
CA SER A 87 -3.31 11.17 11.66
C SER A 87 -3.66 11.11 10.17
N CYS A 88 -3.48 9.95 9.54
CA CYS A 88 -3.61 9.85 8.09
C CYS A 88 -4.28 8.57 7.61
N GLU A 89 -4.85 7.71 8.45
CA GLU A 89 -5.61 6.52 8.04
C GLU A 89 -4.86 5.65 7.00
N SER A 90 -3.54 5.56 7.13
CA SER A 90 -2.71 4.65 6.33
C SER A 90 -2.29 3.46 7.17
N GLN A 91 -2.13 2.29 6.56
CA GLN A 91 -1.60 1.13 7.27
C GLN A 91 -0.17 1.40 7.77
N LEU A 92 0.18 0.82 8.91
CA LEU A 92 1.53 0.90 9.45
C LEU A 92 2.46 -0.03 8.67
N THR A 93 3.70 0.42 8.47
CA THR A 93 4.76 -0.38 7.88
C THR A 93 5.76 -0.81 8.91
N GLU A 94 6.23 -2.03 8.75
CA GLU A 94 7.35 -2.60 9.48
C GLU A 94 8.57 -2.62 8.57
N VAL A 95 9.64 -1.95 8.98
CA VAL A 95 10.90 -1.84 8.26
C VAL A 95 12.01 -2.46 9.11
N ILE A 96 12.73 -3.42 8.55
CA ILE A 96 13.91 -4.04 9.16
C ILE A 96 15.14 -3.53 8.45
N LEU A 97 16.02 -2.86 9.18
CA LEU A 97 17.29 -2.35 8.69
C LEU A 97 18.35 -3.45 8.62
N LYS A 98 19.40 -3.22 7.83
CA LYS A 98 20.59 -4.10 7.79
C LYS A 98 21.26 -4.24 9.15
N ASP A 99 21.17 -3.20 9.99
CA ASP A 99 21.69 -3.17 11.36
C ASP A 99 20.88 -4.05 12.36
N GLY A 100 19.82 -4.71 11.90
CA GLY A 100 18.93 -5.52 12.74
C GLY A 100 17.89 -4.72 13.53
N ARG A 101 17.91 -3.38 13.44
CA ARG A 101 16.88 -2.51 14.01
C ARG A 101 15.57 -2.68 13.26
N LYS A 102 14.49 -2.78 14.03
CA LYS A 102 13.12 -2.88 13.54
C LYS A 102 12.39 -1.57 13.86
N ILE A 103 11.82 -0.95 12.84
CA ILE A 103 11.05 0.29 12.96
C ILE A 103 9.64 0.01 12.46
N GLU A 104 8.66 0.22 13.33
CA GLU A 104 7.25 0.19 12.96
C GLU A 104 6.68 1.61 12.97
N GLY A 105 5.91 1.95 11.95
CA GLY A 105 5.35 3.29 11.86
C GLY A 105 4.68 3.57 10.52
N CYS A 106 4.04 4.74 10.44
CA CYS A 106 3.48 5.22 9.19
C CYS A 106 4.56 5.90 8.34
N VAL A 107 4.66 5.51 7.07
CA VAL A 107 5.58 6.10 6.08
C VAL A 107 5.41 7.62 5.94
N PHE A 108 4.21 8.16 6.18
CA PHE A 108 3.89 9.58 6.04
C PHE A 108 3.95 10.38 7.33
N CYS A 109 3.75 9.77 8.50
CA CYS A 109 3.69 10.49 9.78
C CYS A 109 4.95 10.30 10.62
N ASN A 110 5.61 9.14 10.52
CA ASN A 110 6.78 8.82 11.32
C ASN A 110 8.04 9.44 10.71
N GLU A 111 8.74 10.29 11.46
CA GLU A 111 9.95 10.98 11.00
C GLU A 111 11.12 10.01 10.75
N SER A 112 11.25 8.95 11.55
CA SER A 112 12.30 7.95 11.37
C SER A 112 12.14 7.23 10.03
N LEU A 113 10.91 6.90 9.63
CA LEU A 113 10.66 6.29 8.33
C LEU A 113 10.87 7.27 7.16
N LYS A 114 10.54 8.55 7.33
CA LYS A 114 10.80 9.58 6.30
C LYS A 114 12.28 9.73 6.00
N GLN A 115 13.14 9.64 7.00
CA GLN A 115 14.59 9.71 6.84
C GLN A 115 15.17 8.50 6.08
N LEU A 116 14.45 7.38 6.05
CA LEU A 116 14.84 6.18 5.30
C LEU A 116 14.38 6.19 3.84
N LEU A 117 13.60 7.19 3.43
CA LEU A 117 13.16 7.34 2.06
C LEU A 117 14.18 8.16 1.28
N VAL A 118 14.53 7.69 0.08
CA VAL A 118 15.41 8.41 -0.85
C VAL A 118 14.75 9.71 -1.30
N ASP A 119 13.44 9.66 -1.56
CA ASP A 119 12.62 10.80 -1.91
C ASP A 119 11.61 11.08 -0.78
N PRO A 120 11.63 12.27 -0.17
CA PRO A 120 10.67 12.60 0.87
C PRO A 120 9.25 12.54 0.30
N PRO A 121 8.30 11.93 1.03
CA PRO A 121 6.94 11.80 0.56
C PRO A 121 6.36 13.21 0.39
N LYS A 122 5.94 13.55 -0.83
CA LYS A 122 5.21 14.80 -1.07
C LYS A 122 3.95 14.76 -0.22
N HIS A 123 3.97 15.51 0.88
CA HIS A 123 2.85 15.59 1.80
C HIS A 123 1.78 16.47 1.14
N THR A 124 0.96 15.88 0.28
CA THR A 124 -0.31 16.53 -0.08
C THR A 124 -1.16 16.40 1.19
N LYS A 125 -1.49 17.53 1.81
CA LYS A 125 -2.48 17.55 2.89
C LYS A 125 -3.69 16.83 2.31
N ARG A 126 -4.08 15.70 2.91
CA ARG A 126 -5.29 14.99 2.51
C ARG A 126 -6.43 16.00 2.66
N HIS A 127 -6.82 16.62 1.55
CA HIS A 127 -8.10 17.28 1.50
C HIS A 127 -9.08 16.14 1.68
N HIS A 128 -9.62 16.00 2.89
CA HIS A 128 -10.77 15.17 3.16
C HIS A 128 -11.79 15.56 2.10
N ARG A 129 -11.89 14.80 1.00
CA ARG A 129 -13.02 14.93 0.11
C ARG A 129 -14.19 14.49 0.98
N PRO A 130 -15.08 15.40 1.41
CA PRO A 130 -16.20 15.00 2.22
C PRO A 130 -16.93 13.95 1.40
N ARG A 131 -17.09 12.74 1.99
CA ARG A 131 -17.94 11.69 1.45
C ARG A 131 -19.25 12.36 1.07
N ARG A 132 -19.53 12.49 -0.24
CA ARG A 132 -20.81 13.03 -0.73
C ARG A 132 -21.90 12.08 -0.27
N ARG A 133 -22.43 12.31 0.94
CA ARG A 133 -23.66 11.68 1.42
C ARG A 133 -24.73 12.05 0.40
N GLY A 134 -25.28 11.04 -0.27
CA GLY A 134 -26.24 11.19 -1.33
C GLY A 134 -27.41 12.08 -0.92
N ARG A 135 -27.57 13.22 -1.59
CA ARG A 135 -28.84 13.94 -1.63
C ARG A 135 -29.69 13.25 -2.69
N ARG A 136 -30.60 12.36 -2.28
CA ARG A 136 -31.81 12.06 -3.08
C ARG A 136 -32.64 13.35 -3.09
N PRO A 137 -32.99 13.93 -4.26
CA PRO A 137 -34.08 14.89 -4.29
C PRO A 137 -35.38 14.10 -4.07
N LEU A 138 -36.09 14.37 -2.98
CA LEU A 138 -37.51 14.08 -2.90
C LEU A 138 -38.21 14.94 -3.94
N ARG A 139 -38.69 14.34 -5.03
CA ARG A 139 -39.64 15.00 -5.93
C ARG A 139 -41.03 14.76 -5.39
N SER A 140 -41.56 15.77 -4.71
CA SER A 140 -42.95 15.86 -4.26
C SER A 140 -43.81 16.47 -5.36
N ARG A 141 -44.91 15.77 -5.67
CA ARG A 141 -46.13 16.13 -6.42
C ARG A 141 -45.99 16.82 -7.78
#